data_AF-A0A222DZ42-F1
#
_entry.id   AF-A0A222DZ42-F1
#
_cell.length_a   1.000
_cell.length_b   1.000
_cell.length_c   1.000
_cell.angle_alpha   90.00
_cell.angle_beta   90.00
_cell.angle_gamma   90.00
#
_symmetry.space_group_name_H-M   'P 1'
#
loop_
_entity.id
_entity.type
_entity.pdbx_description
1 polymer ?
#
loop_
_entity_poly.entity_id
_entity_poly.type
_entity_poly.pdbx_seq_one_letter_code
_entity_poly.pdbx_strand_id
1 'polypeptide(L)'
;MSRVFNRLGVQIGLGVALLFCLLTAALFVPLFYQSKNALLENAAEKQSMSINVLANEMARSQNLTISTGPDGQIAGAVAPEIATFENHDLIDLVGTISGETATVFVWDETQKDYVRRSTNIVKPDGNRAVGTVLGQSNPVFTAMRRGDVFRGEATILGKRYLTIYVPVETPTGTPLGILYVGVSKDTLNASVSAMLWSGLGIALLSLGGAIGVLALALRWILAPVGQLGAAVTAIREKRYDTIVPHTNRPDSVGAVARSVEMFRAQLKDAETNRLAEEEMHQKRAALFDALRNAMDALKNGQVGTQVADNVWAGLGDDAFELCANFNGLSKAFETLIEQMQTSIAVVLEGADDLKSTSTDMSRRAEGQAATPEQSAAALEEISSAVNASAERAQKANEMADDNRHRAESGTEVMQRALSAMSNISKSSEEITNIISVIDDIAFQTNLLALNAGVEAARAGEAGKGFAVVAAEVRSLAQRASESAREIKALVTTSAGHVEEGERLMHDTHSTFSAIVDGTGNVTALISEMASSAQEQATGIHEINTGVSELDSVTQQDAAVVMEVNSTSERLTQQAEKVVSVIASFLKRDASSARANRASVDEVAPVATVSGSGAKHSDWRYARKLVMP
;
A
#
# COMPACT_ATOMS: atom_id res chain seq x y z
N MET A 1 -55.85 -3.50 -11.21
CA MET A 1 -56.54 -3.81 -9.93
C MET A 1 -57.19 -2.61 -9.22
N SER A 2 -57.19 -1.39 -9.77
CA SER A 2 -57.85 -0.21 -9.16
C SER A 2 -59.37 -0.11 -9.43
N ARG A 3 -59.91 -0.81 -10.44
CA ARG A 3 -61.36 -0.84 -10.73
C ARG A 3 -62.17 -1.79 -9.84
N VAL A 4 -61.52 -2.75 -9.18
CA VAL A 4 -62.21 -3.74 -8.32
C VAL A 4 -62.48 -3.19 -6.92
N PHE A 5 -61.57 -2.37 -6.37
CA PHE A 5 -61.77 -1.77 -5.04
C PHE A 5 -62.83 -0.65 -5.02
N ASN A 6 -63.05 0.06 -6.13
CA ASN A 6 -64.05 1.14 -6.17
C ASN A 6 -65.50 0.63 -6.30
N ARG A 7 -65.72 -0.61 -6.73
CA ARG A 7 -67.07 -1.22 -6.76
C ARG A 7 -67.50 -1.78 -5.41
N LEU A 8 -66.57 -2.25 -4.59
CA LEU A 8 -66.89 -2.89 -3.32
C LEU A 8 -67.43 -1.88 -2.28
N GLY A 9 -66.85 -0.67 -2.21
CA GLY A 9 -67.30 0.37 -1.27
C GLY A 9 -68.71 0.92 -1.59
N VAL A 10 -69.04 1.09 -2.87
CA VAL A 10 -70.37 1.57 -3.29
C VAL A 10 -71.45 0.50 -3.08
N GLN A 11 -71.13 -0.78 -3.31
CA GLN A 11 -72.07 -1.88 -3.08
C GLN A 11 -72.38 -2.10 -1.59
N ILE A 12 -71.40 -1.93 -0.71
CA ILE A 12 -71.62 -2.03 0.75
C ILE A 12 -72.50 -0.86 1.23
N GLY A 13 -72.28 0.36 0.73
CA GLY A 13 -73.11 1.52 1.08
C GLY A 13 -74.57 1.39 0.65
N LEU A 14 -74.83 0.91 -0.57
CA LEU A 14 -76.19 0.64 -1.06
C LEU A 14 -76.87 -0.50 -0.31
N GLY A 15 -76.13 -1.54 0.09
CA GLY A 15 -76.66 -2.66 0.86
C GLY A 15 -77.14 -2.25 2.26
N VAL A 16 -76.41 -1.39 2.95
CA VAL A 16 -76.78 -0.92 4.31
C VAL A 16 -78.02 -0.02 4.28
N ALA A 17 -78.14 0.86 3.28
CA ALA A 17 -79.32 1.71 3.13
C ALA A 17 -80.60 0.90 2.84
N LEU A 18 -80.49 -0.11 1.97
CA LEU A 18 -81.62 -0.96 1.57
C LEU A 18 -82.07 -1.89 2.72
N LEU A 19 -81.14 -2.35 3.55
CA LEU A 19 -81.43 -3.12 4.77
C LEU A 19 -82.25 -2.31 5.79
N PHE A 20 -81.92 -1.03 5.98
CA PHE A 20 -82.63 -0.15 6.92
C PHE A 20 -84.08 0.17 6.48
N CYS A 21 -84.31 0.37 5.19
CA CYS A 21 -85.66 0.56 4.65
C CYS A 21 -86.52 -0.71 4.78
N LEU A 22 -85.94 -1.90 4.57
CA LEU A 22 -86.66 -3.17 4.75
C LEU A 22 -87.00 -3.44 6.22
N LEU A 23 -86.08 -3.15 7.15
CA LEU A 23 -86.30 -3.31 8.59
C LEU A 23 -87.43 -2.41 9.12
N THR A 24 -87.55 -1.19 8.62
CA THR A 24 -88.60 -0.25 9.04
C THR A 24 -89.98 -0.64 8.52
N ALA A 25 -90.08 -1.10 7.27
CA ALA A 25 -91.32 -1.64 6.72
C ALA A 25 -91.79 -2.92 7.45
N ALA A 26 -90.86 -3.81 7.79
CA ALA A 26 -91.17 -5.08 8.47
C ALA A 26 -91.71 -4.90 9.91
N LEU A 27 -91.33 -3.82 10.62
CA LEU A 27 -91.83 -3.52 11.97
C LEU A 27 -93.19 -2.81 11.97
N PHE A 28 -93.48 -1.95 10.99
CA PHE A 28 -94.67 -1.10 11.03
C PHE A 28 -95.96 -1.84 10.62
N VAL A 29 -95.90 -2.67 9.58
CA VAL A 29 -97.09 -3.34 9.02
C VAL A 29 -97.77 -4.29 10.03
N PRO A 30 -97.06 -5.18 10.77
CA PRO A 30 -97.69 -6.09 11.72
C PRO A 30 -98.36 -5.35 12.89
N LEU A 31 -97.71 -4.31 13.41
CA LEU A 31 -98.19 -3.50 14.53
C LEU A 31 -99.49 -2.75 14.18
N PHE A 32 -99.62 -2.27 12.95
CA PHE A 32 -100.83 -1.63 12.47
C PHE A 32 -102.03 -2.59 12.44
N TYR A 33 -101.82 -3.81 11.93
CA TYR A 33 -102.87 -4.83 11.90
C TYR A 33 -103.28 -5.28 13.30
N GLN A 34 -102.31 -5.48 14.20
CA GLN A 34 -102.57 -5.87 15.59
C GLN A 34 -103.43 -4.82 16.33
N SER A 35 -103.08 -3.54 16.22
CA SER A 35 -103.80 -2.47 16.94
C SER A 35 -105.23 -2.26 16.42
N LYS A 36 -105.45 -2.42 15.11
CA LYS A 36 -106.79 -2.35 14.51
C LYS A 36 -107.71 -3.45 15.04
N ASN A 37 -107.22 -4.67 15.19
CA ASN A 37 -108.02 -5.78 15.70
C ASN A 37 -108.38 -5.58 17.19
N ALA A 38 -107.42 -5.10 18.00
CA ALA A 38 -107.66 -4.81 19.42
C ALA A 38 -108.75 -3.74 19.65
N LEU A 39 -108.92 -2.77 18.74
CA LEU A 39 -109.95 -1.74 18.86
C LEU A 39 -111.38 -2.29 18.65
N LEU A 40 -111.55 -3.27 17.75
CA LEU A 40 -112.86 -3.88 17.49
C LEU A 40 -113.31 -4.79 18.63
N GLU A 41 -112.36 -5.52 19.22
CA GLU A 41 -112.61 -6.43 20.35
C GLU A 41 -113.03 -5.65 21.61
N ASN A 42 -112.34 -4.56 21.93
CA ASN A 42 -112.70 -3.66 23.03
C ASN A 42 -114.10 -3.03 22.87
N ALA A 43 -114.55 -2.78 21.63
CA ALA A 43 -115.89 -2.24 21.39
C ALA A 43 -117.00 -3.27 21.66
N ALA A 44 -116.76 -4.56 21.36
CA ALA A 44 -117.72 -5.63 21.60
C ALA A 44 -117.87 -5.97 23.10
N GLU A 45 -116.77 -5.93 23.86
CA GLU A 45 -116.80 -6.14 25.33
C GLU A 45 -117.60 -5.04 26.05
N LYS A 46 -117.37 -3.77 25.68
CA LYS A 46 -118.11 -2.65 26.28
C LYS A 46 -119.62 -2.78 26.09
N GLN A 47 -120.08 -3.15 24.90
CA GLN A 47 -121.51 -3.35 24.64
C GLN A 47 -122.15 -4.42 25.51
N SER A 48 -121.43 -5.53 25.70
CA SER A 48 -121.91 -6.63 26.54
C SER A 48 -121.99 -6.21 28.01
N MET A 49 -121.06 -5.37 28.49
CA MET A 49 -121.14 -4.78 29.81
C MET A 49 -122.35 -3.83 29.93
N SER A 50 -122.54 -2.93 28.95
CA SER A 50 -123.64 -1.94 28.98
C SER A 50 -125.01 -2.58 29.00
N ILE A 51 -125.24 -3.61 28.17
CA ILE A 51 -126.54 -4.30 28.13
C ILE A 51 -126.80 -5.04 29.44
N ASN A 52 -125.76 -5.60 30.07
CA ASN A 52 -125.87 -6.27 31.36
C ASN A 52 -126.21 -5.30 32.49
N VAL A 53 -125.59 -4.12 32.52
CA VAL A 53 -125.93 -3.06 33.47
C VAL A 53 -127.37 -2.60 33.26
N LEU A 54 -127.75 -2.30 32.02
CA LEU A 54 -129.12 -1.87 31.69
C LEU A 54 -130.17 -2.89 32.13
N ALA A 55 -129.96 -4.16 31.81
CA ALA A 55 -130.92 -5.20 32.15
C ALA A 55 -131.00 -5.44 33.67
N ASN A 56 -129.87 -5.47 34.38
CA ASN A 56 -129.87 -5.66 35.84
C ASN A 56 -130.54 -4.50 36.58
N GLU A 57 -130.35 -3.26 36.13
CA GLU A 57 -131.04 -2.11 36.71
C GLU A 57 -132.53 -2.13 36.40
N MET A 58 -132.93 -2.58 35.20
CA MET A 58 -134.33 -2.83 34.86
C MET A 58 -134.94 -3.97 35.70
N ALA A 59 -134.18 -5.02 36.00
CA ALA A 59 -134.62 -6.11 36.88
C ALA A 59 -134.92 -5.63 38.31
N ARG A 60 -134.08 -4.73 38.84
CA ARG A 60 -134.26 -4.16 40.19
C ARG A 60 -135.39 -3.14 40.25
N SER A 61 -135.50 -2.27 39.25
CA SER A 61 -136.44 -1.14 39.27
C SER A 61 -137.84 -1.50 38.79
N GLN A 62 -137.95 -2.42 37.83
CA GLN A 62 -139.24 -2.80 37.20
C GLN A 62 -139.55 -4.30 37.27
N ASN A 63 -138.86 -5.04 38.15
CA ASN A 63 -139.14 -6.45 38.44
C ASN A 63 -138.99 -7.40 37.23
N LEU A 64 -138.09 -7.08 36.29
CA LEU A 64 -137.74 -7.97 35.17
C LEU A 64 -136.93 -9.19 35.66
N THR A 65 -137.24 -10.37 35.14
CA THR A 65 -136.41 -11.58 35.28
C THR A 65 -135.57 -11.77 34.03
N ILE A 66 -134.25 -11.79 34.16
CA ILE A 66 -133.32 -11.88 33.03
C ILE A 66 -132.94 -13.34 32.78
N SER A 67 -132.96 -13.76 31.51
CA SER A 67 -132.41 -15.02 31.05
C SER A 67 -131.02 -14.81 30.47
N THR A 68 -130.04 -15.59 30.93
CA THR A 68 -128.66 -15.56 30.43
C THR A 68 -128.30 -16.87 29.72
N GLY A 69 -127.62 -16.76 28.58
CA GLY A 69 -127.09 -17.88 27.83
C GLY A 69 -125.82 -18.50 28.46
N PRO A 70 -125.32 -19.62 27.90
CA PRO A 70 -124.15 -20.35 28.43
C PRO A 70 -122.84 -19.55 28.47
N ASP A 71 -122.74 -18.48 27.67
CA ASP A 71 -121.61 -17.57 27.54
C ASP A 71 -121.69 -16.36 28.51
N GLY A 72 -122.67 -16.37 29.42
CA GLY A 72 -122.91 -15.29 30.37
C GLY A 72 -123.55 -14.04 29.75
N GLN A 73 -123.93 -14.10 28.47
CA GLN A 73 -124.60 -13.01 27.78
C GLN A 73 -126.10 -13.09 27.97
N ILE A 74 -126.79 -11.95 27.99
CA ILE A 74 -128.25 -11.93 28.12
C ILE A 74 -128.90 -12.47 26.85
N ALA A 75 -129.78 -13.45 27.04
CA ALA A 75 -130.55 -14.14 26.01
C ALA A 75 -132.01 -13.63 25.89
N GLY A 76 -132.51 -12.91 26.90
CA GLY A 76 -133.85 -12.33 26.91
C GLY A 76 -134.25 -11.86 28.30
N ALA A 77 -135.36 -11.15 28.42
CA ALA A 77 -135.93 -10.80 29.72
C ALA A 77 -137.44 -11.04 29.74
N VAL A 78 -137.99 -11.35 30.91
CA VAL A 78 -139.42 -11.59 31.11
C VAL A 78 -139.94 -10.65 32.20
N ALA A 79 -141.03 -9.94 31.92
CA ALA A 79 -141.73 -9.08 32.89
C ALA A 79 -143.24 -9.14 32.70
N PRO A 80 -144.05 -9.04 33.77
CA PRO A 80 -145.50 -8.97 33.65
C PRO A 80 -145.97 -7.68 32.98
N GLU A 81 -145.35 -6.54 33.31
CA GLU A 81 -145.58 -5.25 32.67
C GLU A 81 -144.31 -4.39 32.74
N ILE A 82 -144.18 -3.40 31.85
CA ILE A 82 -143.14 -2.36 31.93
C ILE A 82 -143.84 -1.07 32.37
N ALA A 83 -143.51 -0.60 33.57
CA ALA A 83 -144.07 0.62 34.14
C ALA A 83 -143.64 1.85 33.33
N THR A 84 -144.50 2.87 33.30
CA THR A 84 -144.18 4.16 32.70
C THR A 84 -143.01 4.83 33.42
N PHE A 85 -142.06 5.33 32.64
CA PHE A 85 -140.88 6.03 33.15
C PHE A 85 -141.21 7.49 33.43
N GLU A 86 -141.04 7.96 34.67
CA GLU A 86 -141.19 9.39 35.02
C GLU A 86 -139.99 10.24 34.53
N ASN A 87 -138.81 9.63 34.46
CA ASN A 87 -137.57 10.27 34.01
C ASN A 87 -136.68 9.30 33.20
N HIS A 88 -135.53 9.79 32.73
CA HIS A 88 -134.57 9.03 31.91
C HIS A 88 -133.30 8.62 32.67
N ASP A 89 -133.29 8.77 34.00
CA ASP A 89 -132.08 8.68 34.82
C ASP A 89 -131.37 7.34 34.67
N LEU A 90 -132.13 6.24 34.55
CA LEU A 90 -131.58 4.90 34.37
C LEU A 90 -130.78 4.78 33.07
N ILE A 91 -131.32 5.28 31.97
CA ILE A 91 -130.67 5.22 30.65
C ILE A 91 -129.47 6.18 30.60
N ASP A 92 -129.56 7.32 31.28
CA ASP A 92 -128.44 8.26 31.42
C ASP A 92 -127.33 7.72 32.31
N LEU A 93 -127.67 6.97 33.36
CA LEU A 93 -126.70 6.27 34.20
C LEU A 93 -125.92 5.22 33.39
N VAL A 94 -126.62 4.41 32.58
CA VAL A 94 -125.96 3.46 31.66
C VAL A 94 -125.03 4.21 30.70
N GLY A 95 -125.48 5.33 30.13
CA GLY A 95 -124.64 6.16 29.27
C GLY A 95 -123.42 6.76 29.99
N THR A 96 -123.55 7.13 31.26
CA THR A 96 -122.46 7.67 32.07
C THR A 96 -121.44 6.59 32.43
N ILE A 97 -121.90 5.38 32.75
CA ILE A 97 -121.03 4.25 33.13
C ILE A 97 -120.31 3.67 31.91
N SER A 98 -121.02 3.45 30.81
CA SER A 98 -120.49 2.75 29.64
C SER A 98 -119.92 3.68 28.56
N GLY A 99 -120.35 4.94 28.53
CA GLY A 99 -120.11 5.85 27.40
C GLY A 99 -120.95 5.51 26.16
N GLU A 100 -121.94 4.61 26.28
CA GLU A 100 -122.75 4.12 25.16
C GLU A 100 -124.18 4.66 25.17
N THR A 101 -124.84 4.54 24.02
CA THR A 101 -126.26 4.86 23.93
C THR A 101 -127.08 3.70 24.47
N ALA A 102 -128.14 3.98 25.23
CA ALA A 102 -129.05 3.00 25.78
C ALA A 102 -130.50 3.44 25.55
N THR A 103 -131.43 2.48 25.41
CA THR A 103 -132.85 2.76 25.11
C THR A 103 -133.72 1.61 25.60
N VAL A 104 -134.88 1.95 26.16
CA VAL A 104 -135.98 1.01 26.39
C VAL A 104 -137.10 1.31 25.42
N PHE A 105 -137.49 0.30 24.66
CA PHE A 105 -138.69 0.31 23.85
C PHE A 105 -139.80 -0.48 24.54
N VAL A 106 -141.03 -0.04 24.36
CA VAL A 106 -142.23 -0.73 24.85
C VAL A 106 -143.17 -0.97 23.68
N TRP A 107 -143.81 -2.13 23.66
CA TRP A 107 -144.80 -2.48 22.66
C TRP A 107 -146.02 -1.55 22.76
N ASP A 108 -146.41 -0.96 21.64
CA ASP A 108 -147.59 -0.11 21.54
C ASP A 108 -148.61 -0.76 20.61
N GLU A 109 -149.73 -1.24 21.18
CA GLU A 109 -150.75 -1.97 20.44
C GLU A 109 -151.43 -1.11 19.36
N THR A 110 -151.46 0.22 19.53
CA THR A 110 -152.06 1.13 18.54
C THR A 110 -151.22 1.24 17.28
N GLN A 111 -149.90 1.27 17.44
CA GLN A 111 -148.94 1.42 16.34
C GLN A 111 -148.43 0.08 15.80
N LYS A 112 -148.71 -1.02 16.53
CA LYS A 112 -148.19 -2.37 16.25
C LYS A 112 -146.67 -2.38 16.06
N ASP A 113 -145.98 -1.56 16.85
CA ASP A 113 -144.52 -1.42 16.82
C ASP A 113 -143.98 -1.11 18.23
N TYR A 114 -142.67 -1.24 18.39
CA TYR A 114 -141.95 -0.88 19.60
C TYR A 114 -141.63 0.61 19.58
N VAL A 115 -142.16 1.34 20.56
CA VAL A 115 -141.97 2.79 20.69
C VAL A 115 -140.89 3.05 21.74
N ARG A 116 -139.93 3.93 21.43
CA ARG A 116 -138.93 4.39 22.41
C ARG A 116 -139.62 5.11 23.55
N ARG A 117 -139.55 4.56 24.77
CA ARG A 117 -140.09 5.21 25.97
C ARG A 117 -139.02 5.93 26.76
N SER A 118 -137.81 5.38 26.84
CA SER A 118 -136.68 6.04 27.49
C SER A 118 -135.41 5.86 26.66
N THR A 119 -134.67 6.95 26.40
CA THR A 119 -133.47 6.92 25.55
C THR A 119 -132.52 8.07 25.90
N ASN A 120 -131.22 7.83 25.83
CA ASN A 120 -130.17 8.86 25.84
C ASN A 120 -129.75 9.26 24.42
N ILE A 121 -130.42 8.74 23.40
CA ILE A 121 -130.20 9.14 22.01
C ILE A 121 -130.92 10.47 21.77
N VAL A 122 -130.15 11.47 21.34
CA VAL A 122 -130.65 12.79 20.99
C VAL A 122 -130.79 12.89 19.47
N LYS A 123 -131.93 13.40 19.00
CA LYS A 123 -132.17 13.70 17.59
C LYS A 123 -131.33 14.90 17.14
N PRO A 124 -131.17 15.13 15.82
CA PRO A 124 -130.48 16.32 15.32
C PRO A 124 -131.10 17.65 15.78
N ASP A 125 -132.39 17.65 16.18
CA ASP A 125 -133.10 18.83 16.70
C ASP A 125 -132.78 19.14 18.18
N GLY A 126 -131.94 18.34 18.84
CA GLY A 126 -131.53 18.52 20.25
C GLY A 126 -132.47 17.86 21.27
N ASN A 127 -133.63 17.36 20.87
CA ASN A 127 -134.54 16.65 21.76
C ASN A 127 -134.24 15.14 21.80
N ARG A 128 -134.58 14.47 22.90
CA ARG A 128 -134.43 13.01 23.00
C ARG A 128 -135.33 12.30 21.99
N ALA A 129 -134.86 11.15 21.49
CA ALA A 129 -135.57 10.31 20.53
C ALA A 129 -136.76 9.54 21.13
N VAL A 130 -137.43 10.08 22.15
CA VAL A 130 -138.60 9.47 22.79
C VAL A 130 -139.80 9.56 21.83
N GLY A 131 -140.63 8.52 21.81
CA GLY A 131 -141.83 8.43 20.98
C GLY A 131 -141.59 7.97 19.54
N THR A 132 -140.34 7.82 19.09
CA THR A 132 -140.06 7.27 17.76
C THR A 132 -140.22 5.74 17.77
N VAL A 133 -140.85 5.20 16.72
CA VAL A 133 -140.97 3.75 16.51
C VAL A 133 -139.63 3.14 16.06
N LEU A 134 -139.43 1.85 16.33
CA LEU A 134 -138.28 1.09 15.82
C LEU A 134 -138.36 0.90 14.30
N GLY A 135 -139.58 0.71 13.78
CA GLY A 135 -139.89 0.53 12.38
C GLY A 135 -139.93 -0.93 11.97
N GLN A 136 -141.07 -1.40 11.45
CA GLN A 136 -141.29 -2.79 11.03
C GLN A 136 -140.34 -3.28 9.92
N SER A 137 -139.77 -2.35 9.13
CA SER A 137 -138.78 -2.67 8.09
C SER A 137 -137.36 -2.88 8.63
N ASN A 138 -137.13 -2.63 9.92
CA ASN A 138 -135.82 -2.81 10.54
C ASN A 138 -135.56 -4.32 10.76
N PRO A 139 -134.41 -4.87 10.34
CA PRO A 139 -134.05 -6.28 10.60
C PRO A 139 -134.17 -6.68 12.08
N VAL A 140 -133.94 -5.72 12.98
CA VAL A 140 -134.10 -5.90 14.43
C VAL A 140 -135.55 -6.21 14.80
N PHE A 141 -136.54 -5.59 14.14
CA PHE A 141 -137.95 -5.78 14.46
C PHE A 141 -138.37 -7.26 14.33
N THR A 142 -137.94 -7.93 13.25
CA THR A 142 -138.23 -9.35 13.02
C THR A 142 -137.52 -10.28 14.00
N ALA A 143 -136.34 -9.89 14.51
CA ALA A 143 -135.63 -10.63 15.55
C ALA A 143 -136.37 -10.51 16.90
N MET A 144 -136.77 -9.29 17.29
CA MET A 144 -137.45 -9.03 18.56
C MET A 144 -138.83 -9.69 18.62
N ARG A 145 -139.56 -9.76 17.51
CA ARG A 145 -140.84 -10.48 17.41
C ARG A 145 -140.70 -12.01 17.54
N ARG A 146 -139.51 -12.56 17.31
CA ARG A 146 -139.20 -13.99 17.48
C ARG A 146 -138.65 -14.31 18.87
N GLY A 147 -138.37 -13.30 19.69
CA GLY A 147 -137.69 -13.48 20.98
C GLY A 147 -136.17 -13.63 20.86
N ASP A 148 -135.57 -13.37 19.70
CA ASP A 148 -134.12 -13.52 19.47
C ASP A 148 -133.35 -12.24 19.82
N VAL A 149 -132.21 -12.34 20.49
CA VAL A 149 -131.29 -11.21 20.71
C VAL A 149 -130.58 -10.83 19.40
N PHE A 150 -130.61 -9.55 19.05
CA PHE A 150 -129.91 -9.05 17.86
C PHE A 150 -128.60 -8.37 18.25
N ARG A 151 -127.50 -8.79 17.63
CA ARG A 151 -126.19 -8.15 17.76
C ARG A 151 -125.67 -7.82 16.37
N GLY A 152 -125.42 -6.54 16.10
CA GLY A 152 -124.94 -6.15 14.79
C GLY A 152 -125.02 -4.65 14.55
N GLU A 153 -124.68 -4.26 13.34
CA GLU A 153 -124.73 -2.86 12.95
C GLU A 153 -126.15 -2.43 12.64
N ALA A 154 -126.63 -1.39 13.33
CA ALA A 154 -127.90 -0.75 13.05
C ALA A 154 -127.69 0.73 12.79
N THR A 155 -128.46 1.27 11.84
CA THR A 155 -128.45 2.70 11.55
C THR A 155 -129.59 3.35 12.32
N ILE A 156 -129.26 4.28 13.21
CA ILE A 156 -130.21 4.97 14.06
C ILE A 156 -130.11 6.46 13.75
N LEU A 157 -131.21 7.04 13.28
CA LEU A 157 -131.29 8.46 12.91
C LEU A 157 -130.16 8.90 11.95
N GLY A 158 -129.81 8.03 10.99
CA GLY A 158 -128.75 8.29 9.99
C GLY A 158 -127.32 8.02 10.45
N LYS A 159 -127.08 7.69 11.73
CA LYS A 159 -125.76 7.33 12.25
C LYS A 159 -125.61 5.82 12.40
N ARG A 160 -124.42 5.30 12.07
CA ARG A 160 -124.13 3.86 12.17
C ARG A 160 -123.65 3.53 13.58
N TYR A 161 -124.41 2.67 14.25
CA TYR A 161 -124.05 2.12 15.54
C TYR A 161 -123.74 0.63 15.38
N LEU A 162 -122.81 0.14 16.19
CA LEU A 162 -122.80 -1.28 16.53
C LEU A 162 -123.75 -1.43 17.74
N THR A 163 -124.64 -2.42 17.73
CA THR A 163 -125.81 -2.43 18.62
C THR A 163 -126.15 -3.82 19.14
N ILE A 164 -126.70 -3.86 20.35
CA ILE A 164 -127.30 -5.05 20.96
C ILE A 164 -128.76 -4.72 21.33
N TYR A 165 -129.69 -5.57 20.91
CA TYR A 165 -131.11 -5.50 21.26
C TYR A 165 -131.53 -6.80 21.93
N VAL A 166 -132.18 -6.69 23.10
CA VAL A 166 -132.65 -7.82 23.91
C VAL A 166 -134.17 -7.70 24.06
N PRO A 167 -134.95 -8.73 23.68
CA PRO A 167 -136.39 -8.70 23.81
C PRO A 167 -136.83 -8.86 25.27
N VAL A 168 -137.92 -8.17 25.62
CA VAL A 168 -138.65 -8.32 26.88
C VAL A 168 -140.03 -8.86 26.55
N GLU A 169 -140.40 -9.99 27.14
CA GLU A 169 -141.67 -10.69 26.90
C GLU A 169 -142.47 -10.83 28.19
N THR A 170 -143.77 -11.07 28.08
CA THR A 170 -144.59 -11.49 29.23
C THR A 170 -144.30 -12.95 29.59
N PRO A 171 -144.68 -13.42 30.79
CA PRO A 171 -144.58 -14.84 31.15
C PRO A 171 -145.33 -15.79 30.19
N THR A 172 -146.28 -15.27 29.41
CA THR A 172 -147.04 -16.00 28.38
C THR A 172 -146.37 -15.98 26.99
N GLY A 173 -145.19 -15.36 26.85
CA GLY A 173 -144.44 -15.26 25.59
C GLY A 173 -144.97 -14.20 24.63
N THR A 174 -145.79 -13.23 25.09
CA THR A 174 -146.20 -12.10 24.25
C THR A 174 -145.16 -10.97 24.32
N PRO A 175 -144.84 -10.30 23.20
CA PRO A 175 -143.80 -9.28 23.19
C PRO A 175 -144.22 -8.04 23.95
N LEU A 176 -143.38 -7.59 24.90
CA LEU A 176 -143.68 -6.48 25.80
C LEU A 176 -142.77 -5.26 25.57
N GLY A 177 -141.49 -5.47 25.29
CA GLY A 177 -140.53 -4.39 25.11
C GLY A 177 -139.18 -4.85 24.58
N ILE A 178 -138.23 -3.93 24.48
CA ILE A 178 -136.85 -4.20 24.03
C ILE A 178 -135.88 -3.35 24.84
N LEU A 179 -134.80 -3.95 25.32
CA LEU A 179 -133.64 -3.24 25.85
C LEU A 179 -132.59 -3.10 24.76
N TYR A 180 -132.04 -1.90 24.60
CA TYR A 180 -131.07 -1.57 23.57
C TYR A 180 -129.84 -0.91 24.17
N VAL A 181 -128.66 -1.26 23.66
CA VAL A 181 -127.42 -0.48 23.79
C VAL A 181 -126.67 -0.40 22.46
N GLY A 182 -125.85 0.65 22.27
CA GLY A 182 -124.98 0.74 21.09
C GLY A 182 -123.92 1.84 21.15
N VAL A 183 -122.82 1.59 20.41
CA VAL A 183 -121.65 2.50 20.28
C VAL A 183 -121.58 3.08 18.86
N SER A 184 -121.28 4.37 18.75
CA SER A 184 -121.12 5.04 17.46
C SER A 184 -119.85 4.59 16.75
N LYS A 185 -119.91 4.34 15.43
CA LYS A 185 -118.70 4.09 14.64
C LYS A 185 -117.84 5.35 14.41
N ASP A 186 -118.42 6.55 14.54
CA ASP A 186 -117.67 7.79 14.32
C ASP A 186 -116.58 8.00 15.39
N THR A 187 -116.82 7.55 16.62
CA THR A 187 -115.80 7.60 17.70
C THR A 187 -114.70 6.57 17.52
N LEU A 188 -114.94 5.48 16.78
CA LEU A 188 -113.93 4.46 16.45
C LEU A 188 -112.97 4.92 15.33
N ASN A 189 -113.44 5.72 14.37
CA ASN A 189 -112.60 6.17 13.25
C ASN A 189 -111.55 7.23 13.63
N ALA A 190 -111.80 8.05 14.66
CA ALA A 190 -110.84 9.07 15.13
C ALA A 190 -109.54 8.46 15.67
N SER A 191 -109.61 7.29 16.31
CA SER A 191 -108.46 6.58 16.87
C SER A 191 -107.55 5.95 15.80
N VAL A 192 -108.09 5.63 14.62
CA VAL A 192 -107.34 4.99 13.52
C VAL A 192 -106.51 6.02 12.73
N SER A 193 -107.00 7.25 12.54
CA SER A 193 -106.28 8.30 11.80
C SER A 193 -105.04 8.83 12.54
N ALA A 194 -105.04 8.84 13.88
CA ALA A 194 -103.88 9.24 14.67
C ALA A 194 -102.70 8.26 14.54
N MET A 195 -102.99 6.97 14.31
CA MET A 195 -101.98 5.92 14.16
C MET A 195 -101.22 5.97 12.82
N LEU A 196 -101.81 6.56 11.78
CA LEU A 196 -101.16 6.71 10.47
C LEU A 196 -100.11 7.82 10.46
N TRP A 197 -100.31 8.90 11.22
CA TRP A 197 -99.37 10.03 11.27
C TRP A 197 -98.10 9.73 12.07
N SER A 198 -98.14 8.87 13.08
CA SER A 198 -96.96 8.47 13.85
C SER A 198 -96.02 7.55 13.05
N GLY A 199 -96.55 6.72 12.14
CA GLY A 199 -95.76 5.85 11.27
C GLY A 199 -94.85 6.57 10.28
N LEU A 200 -95.33 7.69 9.72
CA LEU A 200 -94.58 8.48 8.75
C LEU A 200 -93.35 9.16 9.38
N GLY A 201 -93.43 9.51 10.68
CA GLY A 201 -92.33 10.14 11.42
C GLY A 201 -91.13 9.21 11.67
N ILE A 202 -91.39 7.92 11.90
CA ILE A 202 -90.33 6.92 12.17
C ILE A 202 -89.53 6.60 10.90
N ALA A 203 -90.17 6.64 9.73
CA ALA A 203 -89.52 6.38 8.44
C ALA A 203 -88.54 7.49 8.00
N LEU A 204 -88.80 8.75 8.38
CA LEU A 204 -87.92 9.88 8.05
C LEU A 204 -86.66 9.93 8.93
N LEU A 205 -86.75 9.50 10.19
CA LEU A 205 -85.62 9.44 11.12
C LEU A 205 -84.61 8.34 10.78
N SER A 206 -85.06 7.19 10.27
CA SER A 206 -84.18 6.09 9.87
C SER A 206 -83.33 6.41 8.63
N LEU A 207 -83.88 7.19 7.69
CA LEU A 207 -83.16 7.64 6.50
C LEU A 207 -82.06 8.65 6.82
N GLY A 208 -82.29 9.53 7.81
CA GLY A 208 -81.28 10.47 8.31
C GLY A 208 -80.12 9.78 9.04
N GLY A 209 -80.39 8.72 9.80
CA GLY A 209 -79.36 7.94 10.49
C GLY A 209 -78.38 7.22 9.56
N ALA A 210 -78.87 6.69 8.43
CA ALA A 210 -78.03 5.98 7.45
C ALA A 210 -77.02 6.89 6.74
N ILE A 211 -77.36 8.17 6.52
CA ILE A 211 -76.47 9.16 5.88
C ILE A 211 -75.35 9.60 6.83
N GLY A 212 -75.61 9.70 8.13
CA GLY A 212 -74.61 10.08 9.13
C GLY A 212 -73.52 9.03 9.37
N VAL A 213 -73.87 7.75 9.33
CA VAL A 213 -72.91 6.64 9.51
C VAL A 213 -71.93 6.53 8.33
N LEU A 214 -72.38 6.85 7.11
CA LEU A 214 -71.54 6.84 5.91
C LEU A 214 -70.45 7.94 5.92
N ALA A 215 -70.75 9.12 6.47
CA ALA A 215 -69.82 10.24 6.55
C ALA A 215 -68.67 10.01 7.57
N LEU A 216 -68.96 9.34 8.69
CA LEU A 216 -67.94 8.99 9.70
C LEU A 216 -66.98 7.89 9.22
N ALA A 217 -67.48 6.91 8.46
CA ALA A 217 -66.66 5.85 7.88
C ALA A 217 -65.63 6.37 6.85
N LEU A 218 -66.00 7.36 6.03
CA LEU A 218 -65.11 8.00 5.05
C LEU A 218 -63.93 8.74 5.72
N ARG A 219 -64.15 9.35 6.88
CA ARG A 219 -63.13 10.15 7.59
C ARG A 219 -62.09 9.29 8.32
N TRP A 220 -62.44 8.09 8.77
CA TRP A 220 -61.52 7.16 9.44
C TRP A 220 -60.61 6.39 8.46
N ILE A 221 -61.04 6.23 7.20
CA ILE A 221 -60.29 5.46 6.18
C ILE A 221 -59.28 6.33 5.41
N LEU A 222 -59.58 7.61 5.14
CA LEU A 222 -58.72 8.47 4.31
C LEU A 222 -57.63 9.26 5.05
N ALA A 223 -57.72 9.45 6.37
CA ALA A 223 -56.74 10.24 7.14
C ALA A 223 -55.29 9.70 7.12
N PRO A 224 -55.03 8.38 7.24
CA PRO A 224 -53.68 7.83 7.24
C PRO A 224 -52.92 7.97 5.92
N VAL A 225 -53.64 8.10 4.79
CA VAL A 225 -53.05 8.27 3.45
C VAL A 225 -52.35 9.64 3.32
N GLY A 226 -52.91 10.69 3.94
CA GLY A 226 -52.31 12.03 3.93
C GLY A 226 -50.98 12.10 4.69
N GLN A 227 -50.84 11.35 5.79
CA GLN A 227 -49.60 11.31 6.59
C GLN A 227 -48.49 10.51 5.92
N LEU A 228 -48.84 9.42 5.21
CA LEU A 228 -47.87 8.72 4.35
C LEU A 228 -47.41 9.58 3.16
N GLY A 229 -48.28 10.43 2.62
CA GLY A 229 -47.90 11.43 1.61
C GLY A 229 -46.87 12.44 2.11
N ALA A 230 -46.98 12.89 3.36
CA ALA A 230 -45.99 13.75 4.00
C ALA A 230 -44.65 13.04 4.21
N ALA A 231 -44.66 11.76 4.63
CA ALA A 231 -43.44 10.95 4.78
C ALA A 231 -42.72 10.72 3.43
N VAL A 232 -43.47 10.43 2.35
CA VAL A 232 -42.89 10.32 0.99
C VAL A 232 -42.34 11.66 0.50
N THR A 233 -42.96 12.78 0.87
CA THR A 233 -42.45 14.12 0.55
C THR A 233 -41.14 14.43 1.29
N ALA A 234 -41.03 14.06 2.57
CA ALA A 234 -39.79 14.19 3.34
C ALA A 234 -38.64 13.36 2.75
N ILE A 235 -38.93 12.13 2.29
CA ILE A 235 -37.97 11.26 1.58
C ILE A 235 -37.50 11.92 0.26
N ARG A 236 -38.42 12.52 -0.50
CA ARG A 236 -38.08 13.26 -1.73
C ARG A 236 -37.18 14.47 -1.46
N GLU A 237 -37.35 15.12 -0.30
CA GLU A 237 -36.53 16.27 0.14
C GLU A 237 -35.22 15.85 0.82
N LYS A 238 -34.80 14.58 0.69
CA LYS A 238 -33.59 13.99 1.29
C LYS A 238 -33.53 14.04 2.83
N ARG A 239 -34.67 14.20 3.51
CA ARG A 239 -34.72 14.20 4.98
C ARG A 239 -35.03 12.80 5.48
N TYR A 240 -34.00 11.96 5.58
CA TYR A 240 -34.18 10.56 5.93
C TYR A 240 -34.29 10.30 7.44
N ASP A 241 -34.14 11.31 8.31
CA ASP A 241 -34.26 11.13 9.77
C ASP A 241 -35.71 11.16 10.29
N THR A 242 -36.69 11.28 9.39
CA THR A 242 -38.11 11.30 9.76
C THR A 242 -38.69 9.89 9.95
N ILE A 243 -39.42 9.67 11.05
CA ILE A 243 -40.09 8.39 11.34
C ILE A 243 -41.30 8.22 10.43
N VAL A 244 -41.41 7.09 9.71
CA VAL A 244 -42.60 6.75 8.93
C VAL A 244 -43.72 6.27 9.87
N PRO A 245 -44.85 7.00 9.98
CA PRO A 245 -45.93 6.64 10.90
C PRO A 245 -46.74 5.44 10.40
N HIS A 246 -47.44 4.74 11.31
CA HIS A 246 -48.37 3.63 11.02
C HIS A 246 -47.77 2.31 10.54
N THR A 247 -46.47 2.08 10.72
CA THR A 247 -45.76 0.82 10.38
C THR A 247 -46.26 -0.41 11.16
N ASN A 248 -46.82 -0.21 12.36
CA ASN A 248 -47.37 -1.27 13.22
C ASN A 248 -48.83 -1.66 12.90
N ARG A 249 -49.46 -1.07 11.88
CA ARG A 249 -50.84 -1.46 11.50
C ARG A 249 -50.88 -2.80 10.75
N PRO A 250 -51.85 -3.68 11.04
CA PRO A 250 -52.00 -4.97 10.37
C PRO A 250 -52.78 -4.88 9.03
N ASP A 251 -53.16 -3.68 8.59
CA ASP A 251 -53.95 -3.43 7.38
C ASP A 251 -53.10 -3.07 6.14
N SER A 252 -53.76 -2.89 4.99
CA SER A 252 -53.12 -2.53 3.71
C SER A 252 -52.37 -1.19 3.78
N VAL A 253 -52.79 -0.28 4.65
CA VAL A 253 -52.11 1.01 4.89
C VAL A 253 -50.81 0.78 5.65
N GLY A 254 -50.81 -0.10 6.66
CA GLY A 254 -49.60 -0.53 7.36
C GLY A 254 -48.60 -1.28 6.46
N ALA A 255 -49.09 -2.05 5.49
CA ALA A 255 -48.23 -2.70 4.48
C ALA A 255 -47.50 -1.67 3.59
N VAL A 256 -48.20 -0.61 3.15
CA VAL A 256 -47.59 0.50 2.41
C VAL A 256 -46.62 1.28 3.30
N ALA A 257 -46.96 1.55 4.56
CA ALA A 257 -46.07 2.22 5.52
C ALA A 257 -44.74 1.48 5.74
N ARG A 258 -44.77 0.15 5.87
CA ARG A 258 -43.54 -0.67 5.97
C ARG A 258 -42.71 -0.66 4.69
N SER A 259 -43.37 -0.63 3.53
CA SER A 259 -42.67 -0.51 2.24
C SER A 259 -41.99 0.86 2.08
N VAL A 260 -42.64 1.94 2.54
CA VAL A 260 -42.07 3.30 2.56
C VAL A 260 -40.92 3.40 3.57
N GLU A 261 -41.01 2.73 4.72
CA GLU A 261 -39.92 2.68 5.71
C GLU A 261 -38.70 1.91 5.21
N MET A 262 -38.88 0.74 4.57
CA MET A 262 -37.78 0.01 3.92
C MET A 262 -37.12 0.87 2.83
N PHE A 263 -37.92 1.59 2.04
CA PHE A 263 -37.41 2.49 1.02
C PHE A 263 -36.65 3.70 1.60
N ARG A 264 -37.16 4.32 2.68
CA ARG A 264 -36.45 5.38 3.43
C ARG A 264 -35.12 4.86 3.98
N ALA A 265 -35.12 3.68 4.61
CA ALA A 265 -33.93 3.07 5.19
C ALA A 265 -32.87 2.78 4.13
N GLN A 266 -33.26 2.18 2.99
CA GLN A 266 -32.36 1.98 1.85
C GLN A 266 -31.79 3.29 1.30
N LEU A 267 -32.58 4.38 1.26
CA LEU A 267 -32.10 5.69 0.81
C LEU A 267 -31.19 6.38 1.83
N LYS A 268 -31.42 6.19 3.13
CA LYS A 268 -30.53 6.68 4.19
C LYS A 268 -29.17 5.97 4.13
N ASP A 269 -29.20 4.64 4.03
CA ASP A 269 -28.00 3.82 3.89
C ASP A 269 -27.26 4.15 2.58
N ALA A 270 -27.99 4.39 1.49
CA ALA A 270 -27.40 4.85 0.23
C ALA A 270 -26.75 6.23 0.35
N GLU A 271 -27.33 7.20 1.08
CA GLU A 271 -26.70 8.53 1.26
C GLU A 271 -25.50 8.49 2.22
N THR A 272 -25.55 7.70 3.30
CA THR A 272 -24.38 7.50 4.18
C THR A 272 -23.26 6.79 3.45
N ASN A 273 -23.58 5.81 2.61
CA ASN A 273 -22.59 5.15 1.75
C ASN A 273 -22.08 6.11 0.68
N ARG A 274 -22.92 6.96 0.10
CA ARG A 274 -22.51 7.95 -0.90
C ARG A 274 -21.56 9.01 -0.33
N LEU A 275 -21.82 9.50 0.89
CA LEU A 275 -20.91 10.43 1.59
C LEU A 275 -19.60 9.76 1.99
N ALA A 276 -19.64 8.51 2.47
CA ALA A 276 -18.44 7.73 2.76
C ALA A 276 -17.65 7.38 1.48
N GLU A 277 -18.33 7.06 0.37
CA GLU A 277 -17.73 6.86 -0.94
C GLU A 277 -17.11 8.17 -1.47
N GLU A 278 -17.80 9.31 -1.38
CA GLU A 278 -17.26 10.62 -1.77
C GLU A 278 -16.00 10.99 -0.96
N GLU A 279 -15.99 10.77 0.36
CA GLU A 279 -14.81 10.98 1.21
C GLU A 279 -13.65 10.03 0.85
N MET A 280 -13.96 8.75 0.60
CA MET A 280 -12.97 7.76 0.17
C MET A 280 -12.45 8.02 -1.24
N HIS A 281 -13.29 8.53 -2.15
CA HIS A 281 -12.88 8.96 -3.48
C HIS A 281 -11.95 10.17 -3.41
N GLN A 282 -12.22 11.16 -2.54
CA GLN A 282 -11.33 12.28 -2.32
C GLN A 282 -9.98 11.85 -1.71
N LYS A 283 -10.00 10.97 -0.70
CA LYS A 283 -8.79 10.40 -0.10
C LYS A 283 -7.97 9.60 -1.13
N ARG A 284 -8.62 8.78 -1.96
CA ARG A 284 -7.95 8.05 -3.07
C ARG A 284 -7.39 8.99 -4.12
N ALA A 285 -8.12 10.03 -4.50
CA ALA A 285 -7.63 11.03 -5.46
C ALA A 285 -6.41 11.78 -4.91
N ALA A 286 -6.45 12.21 -3.64
CA ALA A 286 -5.31 12.85 -2.97
C ALA A 286 -4.10 11.92 -2.87
N LEU A 287 -4.30 10.63 -2.61
CA LEU A 287 -3.26 9.61 -2.64
C LEU A 287 -2.62 9.50 -4.03
N PHE A 288 -3.43 9.38 -5.08
CA PHE A 288 -2.93 9.31 -6.45
C PHE A 288 -2.17 10.58 -6.87
N ASP A 289 -2.64 11.76 -6.49
CA ASP A 289 -1.94 13.01 -6.75
C ASP A 289 -0.61 13.10 -5.98
N ALA A 290 -0.59 12.69 -4.71
CA ALA A 290 0.62 12.68 -3.90
C ALA A 290 1.66 11.68 -4.43
N LEU A 291 1.21 10.47 -4.81
CA LEU A 291 2.06 9.47 -5.45
C LEU A 291 2.55 9.95 -6.82
N ARG A 292 1.70 10.57 -7.64
CA ARG A 292 2.10 11.17 -8.92
C ARG A 292 3.18 12.23 -8.71
N ASN A 293 2.99 13.13 -7.75
CA ASN A 293 3.95 14.19 -7.45
C ASN A 293 5.29 13.62 -6.95
N ALA A 294 5.25 12.59 -6.10
CA ALA A 294 6.46 11.94 -5.60
C ALA A 294 7.17 11.13 -6.70
N MET A 295 6.43 10.47 -7.58
CA MET A 295 6.98 9.83 -8.78
C MET A 295 7.58 10.85 -9.75
N ASP A 296 6.94 12.01 -9.94
CA ASP A 296 7.47 13.09 -10.76
C ASP A 296 8.74 13.69 -10.14
N ALA A 297 8.79 13.83 -8.81
CA ALA A 297 9.98 14.23 -8.06
C ALA A 297 11.14 13.24 -8.31
N LEU A 298 10.90 11.94 -8.13
CA LEU A 298 11.90 10.88 -8.38
C LEU A 298 12.35 10.85 -9.85
N LYS A 299 11.41 10.97 -10.80
CA LYS A 299 11.69 11.10 -12.25
C LYS A 299 12.57 12.31 -12.58
N ASN A 300 12.51 13.35 -11.78
CA ASN A 300 13.26 14.59 -11.95
C ASN A 300 14.55 14.64 -11.11
N GLY A 301 14.91 13.55 -10.43
CA GLY A 301 16.16 13.45 -9.66
C GLY A 301 16.07 13.90 -8.21
N GLN A 302 14.87 14.21 -7.71
CA GLN A 302 14.63 14.49 -6.29
C GLN A 302 14.48 13.19 -5.51
N VAL A 303 15.60 12.49 -5.29
CA VAL A 303 15.67 11.29 -4.44
C VAL A 303 15.45 11.66 -2.97
N GLY A 304 14.90 10.73 -2.19
CA GLY A 304 14.54 10.97 -0.78
C GLY A 304 13.17 11.61 -0.58
N THR A 305 12.45 11.96 -1.66
CA THR A 305 11.05 12.39 -1.58
C THR A 305 10.19 11.23 -1.09
N GLN A 306 9.43 11.47 -0.03
CA GLN A 306 8.50 10.50 0.55
C GLN A 306 7.09 11.06 0.49
N VAL A 307 6.12 10.18 0.23
CA VAL A 307 4.72 10.52 0.45
C VAL A 307 4.46 10.42 1.96
N ALA A 308 3.67 11.34 2.51
CA ALA A 308 3.50 11.48 3.96
C ALA A 308 2.41 10.55 4.51
N ASP A 309 2.62 10.07 5.74
CA ASP A 309 1.74 9.08 6.40
C ASP A 309 0.27 9.51 6.52
N ASN A 310 0.03 10.82 6.63
CA ASN A 310 -1.30 11.39 6.73
C ASN A 310 -2.13 11.27 5.44
N VAL A 311 -1.49 11.01 4.29
CA VAL A 311 -2.15 10.94 2.97
C VAL A 311 -2.85 9.60 2.76
N TRP A 312 -2.33 8.50 3.31
CA TRP A 312 -2.94 7.16 3.22
C TRP A 312 -3.65 6.68 4.49
N ALA A 313 -3.66 7.49 5.55
CA ALA A 313 -4.32 7.14 6.80
C ALA A 313 -5.82 6.83 6.58
N GLY A 314 -6.24 5.60 6.88
CA GLY A 314 -7.63 5.16 6.78
C GLY A 314 -8.08 4.66 5.39
N LEU A 315 -7.17 4.51 4.43
CA LEU A 315 -7.45 3.98 3.08
C LEU A 315 -7.31 2.45 2.94
N GLY A 316 -6.91 1.76 4.00
CA GLY A 316 -6.72 0.31 4.04
C GLY A 316 -5.27 -0.12 3.74
N ASP A 317 -5.02 -1.43 3.85
CA ASP A 317 -3.67 -2.00 3.78
C ASP A 317 -3.03 -1.87 2.39
N ASP A 318 -3.82 -1.95 1.31
CA ASP A 318 -3.32 -1.81 -0.08
C ASP A 318 -2.68 -0.44 -0.34
N ALA A 319 -3.28 0.64 0.19
CA ALA A 319 -2.76 2.00 0.06
C ALA A 319 -1.49 2.20 0.88
N PHE A 320 -1.42 1.59 2.07
CA PHE A 320 -0.23 1.56 2.89
C PHE A 320 0.91 0.84 2.17
N GLU A 321 0.67 -0.37 1.64
CA GLU A 321 1.70 -1.18 0.98
C GLU A 321 2.27 -0.47 -0.26
N LEU A 322 1.41 0.10 -1.12
CA LEU A 322 1.84 0.84 -2.31
C LEU A 322 2.79 1.98 -1.95
N CYS A 323 2.43 2.75 -0.94
CA CYS A 323 3.18 3.92 -0.54
C CYS A 323 4.44 3.61 0.27
N ALA A 324 4.38 2.58 1.12
CA ALA A 324 5.56 2.05 1.79
C ALA A 324 6.58 1.51 0.77
N ASN A 325 6.11 0.79 -0.25
CA ASN A 325 6.95 0.31 -1.35
C ASN A 325 7.56 1.47 -2.15
N PHE A 326 6.80 2.51 -2.47
CA PHE A 326 7.32 3.70 -3.13
C PHE A 326 8.37 4.43 -2.27
N ASN A 327 8.08 4.68 -0.99
CA ASN A 327 9.01 5.33 -0.07
C ASN A 327 10.29 4.51 0.11
N GLY A 328 10.17 3.18 0.22
CA GLY A 328 11.29 2.25 0.25
C GLY A 328 12.14 2.31 -1.02
N LEU A 329 11.51 2.38 -2.20
CA LEU A 329 12.20 2.56 -3.48
C LEU A 329 12.94 3.91 -3.55
N SER A 330 12.28 5.01 -3.17
CA SER A 330 12.88 6.35 -3.12
C SER A 330 14.11 6.38 -2.21
N LYS A 331 14.03 5.74 -1.04
CA LYS A 331 15.17 5.61 -0.11
C LYS A 331 16.28 4.72 -0.67
N ALA A 332 15.94 3.62 -1.33
CA ALA A 332 16.94 2.76 -1.99
C ALA A 332 17.70 3.51 -3.10
N PHE A 333 17.02 4.35 -3.88
CA PHE A 333 17.66 5.22 -4.88
C PHE A 333 18.58 6.27 -4.25
N GLU A 334 18.15 6.92 -3.17
CA GLU A 334 18.97 7.87 -2.41
C GLU A 334 20.28 7.21 -1.94
N THR A 335 20.17 6.08 -1.23
CA THR A 335 21.33 5.32 -0.74
C THR A 335 22.24 4.86 -1.89
N LEU A 336 21.68 4.41 -3.02
CA LEU A 336 22.46 3.99 -4.18
C LEU A 336 23.25 5.16 -4.78
N ILE A 337 22.66 6.35 -4.88
CA ILE A 337 23.34 7.54 -5.38
C ILE A 337 24.45 7.98 -4.41
N GLU A 338 24.19 8.00 -3.10
CA GLU A 338 25.20 8.31 -2.08
C GLU A 338 26.40 7.34 -2.16
N GLN A 339 26.11 6.04 -2.28
CA GLN A 339 27.13 5.01 -2.40
C GLN A 339 27.93 5.15 -3.71
N MET A 340 27.26 5.42 -4.84
CA MET A 340 27.94 5.69 -6.11
C MET A 340 28.84 6.93 -6.03
N GLN A 341 28.36 8.04 -5.46
CA GLN A 341 29.16 9.26 -5.30
C GLN A 341 30.41 9.00 -4.45
N THR A 342 30.27 8.25 -3.35
CA THR A 342 31.39 7.84 -2.49
C THR A 342 32.38 6.97 -3.25
N SER A 343 31.92 5.95 -3.97
CA SER A 343 32.79 5.07 -4.76
C SER A 343 33.53 5.82 -5.88
N ILE A 344 32.87 6.77 -6.53
CA ILE A 344 33.50 7.58 -7.59
C ILE A 344 34.56 8.52 -7.01
N ALA A 345 34.33 9.10 -5.82
CA ALA A 345 35.31 9.92 -5.13
C ALA A 345 36.61 9.12 -4.86
N VAL A 346 36.47 7.88 -4.37
CA VAL A 346 37.62 6.97 -4.15
C VAL A 346 38.34 6.63 -5.45
N VAL A 347 37.61 6.43 -6.56
CA VAL A 347 38.23 6.17 -7.88
C VAL A 347 38.99 7.39 -8.40
N LEU A 348 38.45 8.60 -8.23
CA LEU A 348 39.12 9.85 -8.63
C LEU A 348 40.38 10.09 -7.81
N GLU A 349 40.31 9.91 -6.49
CA GLU A 349 41.46 9.99 -5.59
C GLU A 349 42.55 8.98 -5.98
N GLY A 350 42.17 7.71 -6.16
CA GLY A 350 43.11 6.66 -6.59
C GLY A 350 43.70 6.92 -7.98
N ALA A 351 42.95 7.51 -8.91
CA ALA A 351 43.48 7.90 -10.21
C ALA A 351 44.50 9.04 -10.09
N ASP A 352 44.25 10.05 -9.26
CA ASP A 352 45.20 11.15 -9.02
C ASP A 352 46.48 10.66 -8.32
N ASP A 353 46.35 9.75 -7.35
CA ASP A 353 47.49 9.08 -6.71
C ASP A 353 48.33 8.29 -7.72
N LEU A 354 47.68 7.54 -8.63
CA LEU A 354 48.37 6.81 -9.71
C LEU A 354 49.08 7.77 -10.66
N LYS A 355 48.49 8.92 -10.97
CA LYS A 355 49.10 9.95 -11.82
C LYS A 355 50.33 10.57 -11.18
N SER A 356 50.25 10.90 -9.89
CA SER A 356 51.37 11.41 -9.10
C SER A 356 52.51 10.38 -9.05
N THR A 357 52.17 9.13 -8.71
CA THR A 357 53.12 8.00 -8.64
C THR A 357 53.78 7.74 -10.00
N SER A 358 53.01 7.77 -11.08
CA SER A 358 53.52 7.63 -12.45
C SER A 358 54.48 8.76 -12.81
N THR A 359 54.17 10.01 -12.45
CA THR A 359 55.07 11.16 -12.66
C THR A 359 56.41 10.97 -11.95
N ASP A 360 56.38 10.50 -10.69
CA ASP A 360 57.59 10.22 -9.92
C ASP A 360 58.36 9.00 -10.44
N MET A 361 57.66 7.97 -10.92
CA MET A 361 58.31 6.85 -11.61
C MET A 361 58.95 7.29 -12.94
N SER A 362 58.32 8.17 -13.71
CA SER A 362 58.88 8.71 -14.96
C SER A 362 60.21 9.41 -14.70
N ARG A 363 60.27 10.30 -13.70
CA ARG A 363 61.52 10.97 -13.31
C ARG A 363 62.60 9.99 -12.88
N ARG A 364 62.23 8.91 -12.18
CA ARG A 364 63.18 7.86 -11.76
C ARG A 364 63.68 7.04 -12.94
N ALA A 365 62.80 6.65 -13.87
CA ALA A 365 63.17 5.94 -15.09
C ALA A 365 64.11 6.80 -15.96
N GLU A 366 63.82 8.09 -16.13
CA GLU A 366 64.70 9.05 -16.81
C GLU A 366 66.06 9.18 -16.11
N GLY A 367 66.07 9.30 -14.77
CA GLY A 367 67.30 9.38 -13.99
C GLY A 367 68.13 8.09 -14.01
N GLN A 368 67.47 6.93 -14.08
CA GLN A 368 68.13 5.63 -14.15
C GLN A 368 68.69 5.36 -15.54
N ALA A 369 68.05 5.81 -16.63
CA ALA A 369 68.51 5.59 -18.00
C ALA A 369 69.95 6.08 -18.26
N ALA A 370 70.41 7.12 -17.57
CA ALA A 370 71.78 7.61 -17.71
C ALA A 370 72.85 6.66 -17.13
N THR A 371 72.48 5.76 -16.22
CA THR A 371 73.43 4.93 -15.47
C THR A 371 73.90 3.71 -16.26
N PRO A 372 73.04 2.94 -16.95
CA PRO A 372 73.46 1.84 -17.83
C PRO A 372 74.37 2.30 -18.96
N GLU A 373 74.07 3.42 -19.64
CA GLU A 373 74.90 3.94 -20.74
C GLU A 373 76.33 4.27 -20.27
N GLN A 374 76.46 4.98 -19.15
CA GLN A 374 77.77 5.31 -18.57
C GLN A 374 78.51 4.06 -18.10
N SER A 375 77.79 3.09 -17.52
CA SER A 375 78.38 1.83 -17.08
C SER A 375 78.88 1.00 -18.26
N ALA A 376 78.12 0.94 -19.35
CA ALA A 376 78.52 0.25 -20.58
C ALA A 376 79.79 0.86 -21.18
N ALA A 377 79.86 2.20 -21.26
CA ALA A 377 81.07 2.89 -21.74
C ALA A 377 82.30 2.62 -20.85
N ALA A 378 82.13 2.64 -19.52
CA ALA A 378 83.19 2.29 -18.59
C ALA A 378 83.62 0.81 -18.72
N LEU A 379 82.68 -0.11 -18.95
CA LEU A 379 82.98 -1.52 -19.16
C LEU A 379 83.70 -1.78 -20.48
N GLU A 380 83.40 -1.04 -21.55
CA GLU A 380 84.17 -1.07 -22.79
C GLU A 380 85.62 -0.62 -22.58
N GLU A 381 85.83 0.47 -21.81
CA GLU A 381 87.17 0.96 -21.47
C GLU A 381 87.94 -0.07 -20.64
N ILE A 382 87.31 -0.66 -19.62
CA ILE A 382 87.91 -1.72 -18.79
C ILE A 382 88.19 -2.96 -19.63
N SER A 383 87.28 -3.40 -20.50
CA SER A 383 87.47 -4.54 -21.39
C SER A 383 88.68 -4.32 -22.30
N SER A 384 88.81 -3.12 -22.88
CA SER A 384 89.98 -2.74 -23.67
C SER A 384 91.27 -2.77 -22.84
N ALA A 385 91.24 -2.29 -21.60
CA ALA A 385 92.40 -2.29 -20.72
C ALA A 385 92.84 -3.71 -20.30
N VAL A 386 91.87 -4.61 -20.06
CA VAL A 386 92.15 -6.03 -19.74
C VAL A 386 92.73 -6.76 -20.94
N ASN A 387 92.17 -6.57 -22.14
CA ASN A 387 92.73 -7.14 -23.37
C ASN A 387 94.15 -6.65 -23.63
N ALA A 388 94.39 -5.33 -23.47
CA ALA A 388 95.73 -4.78 -23.59
C ALA A 388 96.71 -5.33 -22.52
N SER A 389 96.21 -5.65 -21.32
CA SER A 389 97.02 -6.26 -20.26
C SER A 389 97.38 -7.71 -20.58
N ALA A 390 96.45 -8.47 -21.16
CA ALA A 390 96.72 -9.83 -21.64
C ALA A 390 97.77 -9.85 -22.76
N GLU A 391 97.66 -8.95 -23.74
CA GLU A 391 98.65 -8.80 -24.82
C GLU A 391 100.03 -8.42 -24.28
N ARG A 392 100.08 -7.47 -23.33
CA ARG A 392 101.33 -7.07 -22.66
C ARG A 392 101.95 -8.21 -21.86
N ALA A 393 101.15 -9.01 -21.17
CA ALA A 393 101.62 -10.20 -20.46
C ALA A 393 102.24 -11.21 -21.44
N GLN A 394 101.57 -11.50 -22.57
CA GLN A 394 102.10 -12.38 -23.60
C GLN A 394 103.45 -11.89 -24.14
N LYS A 395 103.55 -10.59 -24.47
CA LYS A 395 104.80 -10.00 -24.95
C LYS A 395 105.92 -10.01 -23.91
N ALA A 396 105.58 -9.81 -22.63
CA ALA A 396 106.54 -9.94 -21.54
C ALA A 396 107.03 -11.39 -21.39
N ASN A 397 106.15 -12.38 -21.62
CA ASN A 397 106.50 -13.79 -21.58
C ASN A 397 107.53 -14.15 -22.67
N GLU A 398 107.29 -13.69 -23.90
CA GLU A 398 108.22 -13.87 -25.03
C GLU A 398 109.60 -13.25 -24.73
N MET A 399 109.62 -12.06 -24.14
CA MET A 399 110.87 -11.37 -23.76
C MET A 399 111.61 -12.07 -22.62
N ALA A 400 110.87 -12.62 -21.65
CA ALA A 400 111.45 -13.43 -20.59
C ALA A 400 112.08 -14.71 -21.17
N ASP A 401 111.38 -15.41 -22.06
CA ASP A 401 111.91 -16.63 -22.68
C ASP A 401 113.16 -16.36 -23.54
N ASP A 402 113.21 -15.25 -24.30
CA ASP A 402 114.44 -14.84 -25.03
C ASP A 402 115.60 -14.56 -24.06
N ASN A 403 115.36 -13.82 -22.98
CA ASN A 403 116.39 -13.55 -21.97
C ASN A 403 116.90 -14.84 -21.30
N ARG A 404 116.01 -15.81 -21.07
CA ARG A 404 116.39 -17.14 -20.55
C ARG A 404 117.33 -17.85 -21.50
N HIS A 405 116.99 -17.94 -22.79
CA HIS A 405 117.85 -18.55 -23.81
C HIS A 405 119.22 -17.87 -23.92
N ARG A 406 119.26 -16.54 -23.80
CA ARG A 406 120.52 -15.77 -23.80
C ARG A 406 121.38 -16.06 -22.57
N ALA A 407 120.76 -16.20 -21.39
CA ALA A 407 121.45 -16.56 -20.15
C ALA A 407 121.94 -18.02 -20.15
N GLU A 408 121.15 -18.95 -20.70
CA GLU A 408 121.54 -20.35 -20.92
C GLU A 408 122.76 -20.44 -21.86
N SER A 409 122.73 -19.70 -22.98
CA SER A 409 123.88 -19.60 -23.90
C SER A 409 125.11 -18.98 -23.23
N GLY A 410 124.92 -17.96 -22.39
CA GLY A 410 125.99 -17.35 -21.59
C GLY A 410 126.64 -18.34 -20.63
N THR A 411 125.82 -19.17 -19.98
CA THR A 411 126.27 -20.26 -19.10
C THR A 411 127.15 -21.26 -19.85
N GLU A 412 126.74 -21.68 -21.06
CA GLU A 412 127.52 -22.61 -21.90
C GLU A 412 128.88 -22.00 -22.33
N VAL A 413 128.92 -20.72 -22.68
CA VAL A 413 130.19 -20.02 -23.00
C VAL A 413 131.11 -19.96 -21.78
N MET A 414 130.58 -19.66 -20.58
CA MET A 414 131.37 -19.63 -19.36
C MET A 414 131.91 -21.01 -18.96
N GLN A 415 131.14 -22.08 -19.14
CA GLN A 415 131.63 -23.44 -18.90
C GLN A 415 132.82 -23.80 -19.80
N ARG A 416 132.76 -23.44 -21.08
CA ARG A 416 133.88 -23.63 -22.02
C ARG A 416 135.10 -22.78 -21.62
N ALA A 417 134.88 -21.56 -21.17
CA ALA A 417 135.94 -20.66 -20.73
C ALA A 417 136.63 -21.16 -19.45
N LEU A 418 135.87 -21.64 -18.46
CA LEU A 418 136.39 -22.28 -17.24
C LEU A 418 137.24 -23.52 -17.59
N SER A 419 136.77 -24.36 -18.52
CA SER A 419 137.55 -25.52 -18.97
C SER A 419 138.86 -25.12 -19.65
N ALA A 420 138.86 -24.05 -20.46
CA ALA A 420 140.07 -23.54 -21.09
C ALA A 420 141.07 -22.97 -20.08
N MET A 421 140.61 -22.21 -19.09
CA MET A 421 141.46 -21.67 -18.01
C MET A 421 142.04 -22.80 -17.15
N SER A 422 141.26 -23.83 -16.83
CA SER A 422 141.74 -25.01 -16.10
C SER A 422 142.87 -25.73 -16.84
N ASN A 423 142.77 -25.84 -18.17
CA ASN A 423 143.85 -26.39 -18.99
C ASN A 423 145.10 -25.50 -18.99
N ILE A 424 144.95 -24.17 -18.99
CA ILE A 424 146.07 -23.21 -18.91
C ILE A 424 146.74 -23.28 -17.52
N SER A 425 145.95 -23.37 -16.45
CA SER A 425 146.42 -23.53 -15.08
C SER A 425 147.29 -24.78 -14.95
N LYS A 426 146.77 -25.93 -15.42
CA LYS A 426 147.51 -27.20 -15.45
C LYS A 426 148.79 -27.11 -16.29
N SER A 427 148.75 -26.48 -17.46
CA SER A 427 149.95 -26.29 -18.30
C SER A 427 151.00 -25.39 -17.62
N SER A 428 150.57 -24.38 -16.86
CA SER A 428 151.46 -23.49 -16.11
C SER A 428 152.15 -24.22 -14.95
N GLU A 429 151.45 -25.15 -14.29
CA GLU A 429 152.02 -26.03 -13.27
C GLU A 429 153.08 -26.98 -13.88
N GLU A 430 152.77 -27.60 -15.02
CA GLU A 430 153.72 -28.44 -15.77
C GLU A 430 154.97 -27.65 -16.20
N ILE A 431 154.81 -26.43 -16.70
CA ILE A 431 155.94 -25.54 -17.03
C ILE A 431 156.78 -25.23 -15.79
N THR A 432 156.15 -24.91 -14.65
CA THR A 432 156.85 -24.64 -13.39
C THR A 432 157.70 -25.82 -12.93
N ASN A 433 157.19 -27.05 -13.12
CA ASN A 433 157.94 -28.28 -12.85
C ASN A 433 159.14 -28.44 -13.79
N ILE A 434 158.97 -28.20 -15.09
CA ILE A 434 160.07 -28.25 -16.09
C ILE A 434 161.16 -27.23 -15.75
N ILE A 435 160.78 -25.99 -15.40
CA ILE A 435 161.74 -24.95 -15.03
C ILE A 435 162.51 -25.31 -13.75
N SER A 436 161.86 -25.98 -12.80
CA SER A 436 162.54 -26.49 -11.60
C SER A 436 163.60 -27.54 -11.94
N VAL A 437 163.29 -28.48 -12.85
CA VAL A 437 164.28 -29.45 -13.36
C VAL A 437 165.44 -28.75 -14.09
N ILE A 438 165.18 -27.67 -14.83
CA ILE A 438 166.23 -26.89 -15.50
C ILE A 438 167.15 -26.20 -14.48
N ASP A 439 166.61 -25.62 -13.41
CA ASP A 439 167.41 -25.02 -12.32
C ASP A 439 168.27 -26.10 -11.62
N ASP A 440 167.72 -27.30 -11.39
CA ASP A 440 168.46 -28.44 -10.83
C ASP A 440 169.60 -28.89 -11.75
N ILE A 441 169.38 -28.99 -13.07
CA ILE A 441 170.41 -29.33 -14.05
C ILE A 441 171.50 -28.25 -14.07
N ALA A 442 171.12 -26.97 -14.02
CA ALA A 442 172.07 -25.85 -13.96
C ALA A 442 172.91 -25.92 -12.67
N PHE A 443 172.30 -26.21 -11.53
CA PHE A 443 173.00 -26.40 -10.25
C PHE A 443 173.98 -27.58 -10.29
N GLN A 444 173.56 -28.74 -10.81
CA GLN A 444 174.42 -29.90 -11.00
C GLN A 444 175.60 -29.60 -11.94
N THR A 445 175.34 -28.88 -13.04
CA THR A 445 176.38 -28.45 -14.00
C THR A 445 177.39 -27.51 -13.34
N ASN A 446 176.93 -26.58 -12.51
CA ASN A 446 177.80 -25.68 -11.72
C ASN A 446 178.66 -26.46 -10.72
N LEU A 447 178.14 -27.51 -10.07
CA LEU A 447 178.93 -28.39 -9.20
C LEU A 447 179.96 -29.23 -9.96
N LEU A 448 179.60 -29.78 -11.11
CA LEU A 448 180.51 -30.52 -11.99
C LEU A 448 181.65 -29.61 -12.49
N ALA A 449 181.32 -28.40 -12.91
CA ALA A 449 182.28 -27.39 -13.34
C ALA A 449 183.21 -26.96 -12.21
N LEU A 450 182.69 -26.82 -10.98
CA LEU A 450 183.50 -26.57 -9.79
C LEU A 450 184.50 -27.71 -9.54
N ASN A 451 184.02 -28.96 -9.56
CA ASN A 451 184.87 -30.14 -9.37
C ASN A 451 185.96 -30.23 -10.46
N ALA A 452 185.60 -29.98 -11.72
CA ALA A 452 186.55 -29.94 -12.83
C ALA A 452 187.58 -28.82 -12.68
N GLY A 453 187.16 -27.64 -12.20
CA GLY A 453 188.05 -26.53 -11.91
C GLY A 453 189.05 -26.84 -10.78
N VAL A 454 188.60 -27.55 -9.73
CA VAL A 454 189.48 -28.02 -8.64
C VAL A 454 190.49 -29.04 -9.16
N GLU A 455 190.07 -30.01 -9.97
CA GLU A 455 190.99 -31.02 -10.53
C GLU A 455 191.96 -30.40 -11.54
N ALA A 456 191.52 -29.41 -12.32
CA ALA A 456 192.38 -28.64 -13.20
C ALA A 456 193.45 -27.84 -12.43
N ALA A 457 193.10 -27.25 -11.28
CA ALA A 457 194.07 -26.59 -10.39
C ALA A 457 195.07 -27.60 -9.80
N ARG A 458 194.61 -28.82 -9.48
CA ARG A 458 195.42 -29.92 -8.96
C ARG A 458 196.44 -30.44 -9.99
N ALA A 459 196.11 -30.40 -11.28
CA ALA A 459 196.98 -30.79 -12.39
C ALA A 459 198.07 -29.74 -12.75
N GLY A 460 198.09 -28.57 -12.10
CA GLY A 460 199.13 -27.54 -12.29
C GLY A 460 199.13 -26.92 -13.69
N GLU A 461 200.31 -26.74 -14.30
CA GLU A 461 200.47 -26.09 -15.62
C GLU A 461 199.70 -26.82 -16.74
N ALA A 462 199.60 -28.15 -16.69
CA ALA A 462 198.88 -28.95 -17.68
C ALA A 462 197.35 -28.75 -17.64
N GLY A 463 196.81 -28.27 -16.52
CA GLY A 463 195.37 -28.06 -16.30
C GLY A 463 194.85 -26.67 -16.66
N LYS A 464 195.71 -25.70 -17.01
CA LYS A 464 195.31 -24.30 -17.23
C LYS A 464 194.19 -24.11 -18.26
N GLY A 465 194.24 -24.84 -19.38
CA GLY A 465 193.19 -24.79 -20.41
C GLY A 465 191.85 -25.34 -19.91
N PHE A 466 191.88 -26.44 -19.16
CA PHE A 466 190.68 -27.02 -18.55
C PHE A 466 190.10 -26.13 -17.46
N ALA A 467 190.93 -25.41 -16.69
CA ALA A 467 190.46 -24.47 -15.67
C ALA A 467 189.64 -23.31 -16.26
N VAL A 468 190.04 -22.79 -17.43
CA VAL A 468 189.28 -21.75 -18.14
C VAL A 468 187.93 -22.27 -18.62
N VAL A 469 187.91 -23.46 -19.23
CA VAL A 469 186.65 -24.09 -19.68
C VAL A 469 185.74 -24.36 -18.48
N ALA A 470 186.27 -24.86 -17.37
CA ALA A 470 185.51 -25.10 -16.15
C ALA A 470 184.92 -23.80 -15.57
N ALA A 471 185.66 -22.68 -15.59
CA ALA A 471 185.14 -21.38 -15.17
C ALA A 471 184.02 -20.87 -16.09
N GLU A 472 184.16 -21.05 -17.40
CA GLU A 472 183.14 -20.64 -18.39
C GLU A 472 181.86 -21.47 -18.26
N VAL A 473 181.98 -22.80 -18.15
CA VAL A 473 180.83 -23.70 -17.92
C VAL A 473 180.14 -23.36 -16.60
N ARG A 474 180.92 -23.02 -15.57
CA ARG A 474 180.36 -22.58 -14.28
C ARG A 474 179.58 -21.28 -14.41
N SER A 475 180.12 -20.28 -15.11
CA SER A 475 179.44 -19.01 -15.36
C SER A 475 178.15 -19.20 -16.16
N LEU A 476 178.19 -20.05 -17.21
CA LEU A 476 177.02 -20.40 -18.00
C LEU A 476 175.94 -21.10 -17.16
N ALA A 477 176.34 -22.04 -16.30
CA ALA A 477 175.44 -22.73 -15.39
C ALA A 477 174.79 -21.78 -14.36
N GLN A 478 175.54 -20.80 -13.82
CA GLN A 478 174.98 -19.77 -12.94
C GLN A 478 173.97 -18.89 -13.68
N ARG A 479 174.29 -18.44 -14.91
CA ARG A 479 173.37 -17.67 -15.74
C ARG A 479 172.10 -18.45 -16.11
N ALA A 480 172.22 -19.74 -16.38
CA ALA A 480 171.09 -20.61 -16.66
C ALA A 480 170.18 -20.78 -15.44
N SER A 481 170.75 -20.96 -14.23
CA SER A 481 170.01 -21.01 -12.96
C SER A 481 169.29 -19.70 -12.67
N GLU A 482 169.95 -18.56 -12.86
CA GLU A 482 169.35 -17.23 -12.70
C GLU A 482 168.17 -17.03 -13.67
N SER A 483 168.37 -17.34 -14.95
CA SER A 483 167.30 -17.25 -15.98
C SER A 483 166.14 -18.20 -15.66
N ALA A 484 166.42 -19.42 -15.20
CA ALA A 484 165.39 -20.37 -14.81
C ALA A 484 164.55 -19.83 -13.63
N ARG A 485 165.17 -19.20 -12.64
CA ARG A 485 164.46 -18.58 -11.50
C ARG A 485 163.61 -17.38 -11.92
N GLU A 486 164.10 -16.54 -12.83
CA GLU A 486 163.31 -15.44 -13.40
C GLU A 486 162.08 -15.96 -14.16
N ILE A 487 162.25 -16.97 -15.02
CA ILE A 487 161.12 -17.60 -15.73
C ILE A 487 160.14 -18.23 -14.73
N LYS A 488 160.64 -18.92 -13.69
CA LYS A 488 159.80 -19.51 -12.65
C LYS A 488 158.94 -18.45 -11.95
N ALA A 489 159.53 -17.30 -11.61
CA ALA A 489 158.79 -16.18 -11.02
C ALA A 489 157.69 -15.68 -11.97
N LEU A 490 157.99 -15.44 -13.25
CA LEU A 490 157.01 -14.98 -14.25
C LEU A 490 155.87 -15.99 -14.46
N VAL A 491 156.17 -17.28 -14.53
CA VAL A 491 155.16 -18.34 -14.66
C VAL A 491 154.30 -18.42 -13.40
N THR A 492 154.89 -18.24 -12.21
CA THR A 492 154.15 -18.25 -10.94
C THR A 492 153.18 -17.07 -10.85
N THR A 493 153.62 -15.87 -11.23
CA THR A 493 152.74 -14.70 -11.33
C THR A 493 151.62 -14.92 -12.36
N SER A 494 151.95 -15.52 -13.51
CA SER A 494 150.96 -15.83 -14.56
C SER A 494 149.93 -16.85 -14.07
N ALA A 495 150.34 -17.88 -13.33
CA ALA A 495 149.42 -18.85 -12.72
C ALA A 495 148.46 -18.17 -11.74
N GLY A 496 148.94 -17.22 -10.93
CA GLY A 496 148.08 -16.42 -10.05
C GLY A 496 147.05 -15.57 -10.82
N HIS A 497 147.40 -15.02 -11.98
CA HIS A 497 146.45 -14.32 -12.85
C HIS A 497 145.40 -15.26 -13.45
N VAL A 498 145.76 -16.50 -13.79
CA VAL A 498 144.83 -17.51 -14.28
C VAL A 498 143.86 -17.93 -13.18
N GLU A 499 144.34 -18.15 -11.96
CA GLU A 499 143.50 -18.51 -10.80
C GLU A 499 142.46 -17.42 -10.48
N GLU A 500 142.88 -16.14 -10.48
CA GLU A 500 141.93 -15.03 -10.32
C GLU A 500 140.94 -14.94 -11.51
N GLY A 501 141.39 -15.24 -12.73
CA GLY A 501 140.54 -15.34 -13.92
C GLY A 501 139.48 -16.45 -13.81
N GLU A 502 139.86 -17.63 -13.31
CA GLU A 502 138.94 -18.73 -13.03
C GLU A 502 137.88 -18.33 -12.00
N ARG A 503 138.29 -17.66 -10.92
CA ARG A 503 137.38 -17.16 -9.89
C ARG A 503 136.33 -16.21 -10.47
N LEU A 504 136.76 -15.21 -11.25
CA LEU A 504 135.86 -14.25 -11.90
C LEU A 504 134.91 -14.92 -12.90
N MET A 505 135.39 -15.91 -13.66
CA MET A 505 134.55 -16.69 -14.58
C MET A 505 133.53 -17.55 -13.83
N HIS A 506 133.90 -18.13 -12.70
CA HIS A 506 133.00 -18.89 -11.84
C HIS A 506 131.88 -18.00 -11.27
N ASP A 507 132.24 -16.83 -10.74
CA ASP A 507 131.26 -15.83 -10.25
C ASP A 507 130.30 -15.39 -11.37
N THR A 508 130.83 -15.20 -12.58
CA THR A 508 130.02 -14.85 -13.76
C THR A 508 129.08 -15.99 -14.16
N HIS A 509 129.56 -17.24 -14.15
CA HIS A 509 128.74 -18.43 -14.40
C HIS A 509 127.59 -18.55 -13.38
N SER A 510 127.88 -18.37 -12.08
CA SER A 510 126.86 -18.36 -11.03
C SER A 510 125.81 -17.28 -11.26
N THR A 511 126.23 -16.09 -11.69
CA THR A 511 125.32 -14.98 -12.02
C THR A 511 124.39 -15.34 -13.19
N PHE A 512 124.91 -15.95 -14.26
CA PHE A 512 124.07 -16.41 -15.37
C PHE A 512 123.06 -17.48 -14.93
N SER A 513 123.47 -18.43 -14.08
CA SER A 513 122.55 -19.44 -13.53
C SER A 513 121.43 -18.80 -12.71
N ALA A 514 121.75 -17.81 -11.88
CA ALA A 514 120.75 -17.06 -11.11
C ALA A 514 119.80 -16.26 -12.02
N ILE A 515 120.27 -15.76 -13.17
CA ILE A 515 119.40 -15.11 -14.17
C ILE A 515 118.45 -16.13 -14.79
N VAL A 516 118.90 -17.34 -15.14
CA VAL A 516 118.04 -18.40 -15.67
C VAL A 516 116.92 -18.74 -14.66
N ASP A 517 117.28 -18.97 -13.39
CA ASP A 517 116.32 -19.27 -12.33
C ASP A 517 115.34 -18.11 -12.09
N GLY A 518 115.86 -16.88 -12.02
CA GLY A 518 115.05 -15.67 -11.83
C GLY A 518 114.07 -15.43 -12.98
N THR A 519 114.48 -15.71 -14.21
CA THR A 519 113.62 -15.58 -15.39
C THR A 519 112.50 -16.61 -15.38
N GLY A 520 112.75 -17.83 -14.89
CA GLY A 520 111.71 -18.83 -14.68
C GLY A 520 110.60 -18.36 -13.72
N ASN A 521 110.96 -17.70 -12.63
CA ASN A 521 109.98 -17.10 -11.71
C ASN A 521 109.17 -15.98 -12.37
N VAL A 522 109.80 -15.16 -13.21
CA VAL A 522 109.12 -14.09 -13.98
C VAL A 522 108.12 -14.69 -14.97
N THR A 523 108.50 -15.73 -15.71
CA THR A 523 107.61 -16.47 -16.62
C THR A 523 106.38 -17.04 -15.89
N ALA A 524 106.56 -17.57 -14.67
CA ALA A 524 105.46 -18.08 -13.86
C ALA A 524 104.47 -16.97 -13.46
N LEU A 525 104.97 -15.82 -12.97
CA LEU A 525 104.13 -14.67 -12.63
C LEU A 525 103.38 -14.10 -13.83
N ILE A 526 104.02 -14.03 -14.99
CA ILE A 526 103.39 -13.57 -16.23
C ILE A 526 102.28 -14.52 -16.68
N SER A 527 102.46 -15.83 -16.52
CA SER A 527 101.44 -16.83 -16.82
C SER A 527 100.22 -16.68 -15.89
N GLU A 528 100.44 -16.41 -14.61
CA GLU A 528 99.37 -16.12 -13.65
C GLU A 528 98.62 -14.83 -14.01
N MET A 529 99.34 -13.76 -14.40
CA MET A 529 98.74 -12.52 -14.88
C MET A 529 97.87 -12.73 -16.13
N ALA A 530 98.32 -13.54 -17.09
CA ALA A 530 97.55 -13.87 -18.28
C ALA A 530 96.26 -14.64 -17.93
N SER A 531 96.35 -15.60 -17.00
CA SER A 531 95.18 -16.32 -16.48
C SER A 531 94.19 -15.38 -15.80
N SER A 532 94.66 -14.49 -14.92
CA SER A 532 93.81 -13.50 -14.25
C SER A 532 93.16 -12.52 -15.23
N ALA A 533 93.88 -12.09 -16.28
CA ALA A 533 93.31 -11.23 -17.31
C ALA A 533 92.20 -11.94 -18.10
N GLN A 534 92.35 -13.24 -18.38
CA GLN A 534 91.31 -14.04 -19.04
C GLN A 534 90.06 -14.22 -18.16
N GLU A 535 90.23 -14.45 -16.85
CA GLU A 535 89.13 -14.50 -15.88
C GLU A 535 88.42 -13.13 -15.79
N GLN A 536 89.17 -12.03 -15.72
CA GLN A 536 88.61 -10.68 -15.71
C GLN A 536 87.83 -10.38 -16.99
N ALA A 537 88.34 -10.77 -18.16
CA ALA A 537 87.63 -10.59 -19.43
C ALA A 537 86.29 -11.34 -19.44
N THR A 538 86.25 -12.55 -18.88
CA THR A 538 85.02 -13.33 -18.71
C THR A 538 84.05 -12.64 -17.76
N GLY A 539 84.52 -12.18 -16.60
CA GLY A 539 83.68 -11.46 -15.64
C GLY A 539 83.14 -10.13 -16.19
N ILE A 540 83.92 -9.39 -16.96
CA ILE A 540 83.47 -8.16 -17.62
C ILE A 540 82.38 -8.47 -18.66
N HIS A 541 82.49 -9.58 -19.40
CA HIS A 541 81.46 -9.99 -20.35
C HIS A 541 80.12 -10.30 -19.66
N GLU A 542 80.15 -10.99 -18.51
CA GLU A 542 78.95 -11.23 -17.70
C GLU A 542 78.35 -9.93 -17.16
N ILE A 543 79.18 -9.01 -16.65
CA ILE A 543 78.71 -7.69 -16.18
C ILE A 543 78.09 -6.90 -17.34
N ASN A 544 78.70 -6.91 -18.52
CA ASN A 544 78.16 -6.22 -19.70
C ASN A 544 76.78 -6.77 -20.09
N THR A 545 76.60 -8.09 -20.02
CA THR A 545 75.30 -8.74 -20.23
C THR A 545 74.27 -8.25 -19.19
N GLY A 546 74.66 -8.18 -17.91
CA GLY A 546 73.79 -7.65 -16.85
C GLY A 546 73.42 -6.18 -17.03
N VAL A 547 74.34 -5.34 -17.52
CA VAL A 547 74.05 -3.93 -17.85
C VAL A 547 73.06 -3.82 -19.00
N SER A 548 73.19 -4.67 -20.03
CA SER A 548 72.23 -4.72 -21.14
C SER A 548 70.83 -5.16 -20.67
N GLU A 549 70.73 -6.07 -19.70
CA GLU A 549 69.46 -6.47 -19.11
C GLU A 549 68.84 -5.35 -18.26
N LEU A 550 69.67 -4.62 -17.49
CA LEU A 550 69.23 -3.44 -16.74
C LEU A 550 68.69 -2.33 -17.66
N ASP A 551 69.32 -2.09 -18.81
CA ASP A 551 68.80 -1.15 -19.81
C ASP A 551 67.43 -1.58 -20.33
N SER A 552 67.26 -2.87 -20.68
CA SER A 552 65.96 -3.41 -21.10
C SER A 552 64.88 -3.25 -20.03
N VAL A 553 65.19 -3.53 -18.76
CA VAL A 553 64.24 -3.35 -17.65
C VAL A 553 63.91 -1.87 -17.46
N THR A 554 64.89 -0.97 -17.58
CA THR A 554 64.68 0.48 -17.48
C THR A 554 63.73 1.00 -18.57
N GLN A 555 63.89 0.50 -19.81
CA GLN A 555 62.98 0.82 -20.91
C GLN A 555 61.58 0.25 -20.68
N GLN A 556 61.47 -0.97 -20.13
CA GLN A 556 60.20 -1.57 -19.76
C GLN A 556 59.49 -0.78 -18.65
N ASP A 557 60.22 -0.32 -17.63
CA ASP A 557 59.69 0.51 -16.57
C ASP A 557 59.14 1.83 -17.13
N ALA A 558 59.85 2.47 -18.06
CA ALA A 558 59.35 3.65 -18.75
C ALA A 558 58.03 3.36 -19.53
N ALA A 559 57.93 2.19 -20.17
CA ALA A 559 56.71 1.77 -20.86
C ALA A 559 55.53 1.54 -19.89
N VAL A 560 55.78 0.86 -18.77
CA VAL A 560 54.78 0.64 -17.71
C VAL A 560 54.30 1.97 -17.13
N VAL A 561 55.20 2.93 -16.92
CA VAL A 561 54.85 4.27 -16.44
C VAL A 561 53.89 4.99 -17.38
N MET A 562 54.14 4.92 -18.70
CA MET A 562 53.23 5.48 -19.71
C MET A 562 51.86 4.78 -19.69
N GLU A 563 51.84 3.46 -19.52
CA GLU A 563 50.60 2.68 -19.41
C GLU A 563 49.80 3.05 -18.15
N VAL A 564 50.46 3.21 -17.01
CA VAL A 564 49.82 3.64 -15.75
C VAL A 564 49.26 5.05 -15.88
N ASN A 565 50.00 5.99 -16.49
CA ASN A 565 49.50 7.34 -16.72
C ASN A 565 48.25 7.34 -17.61
N SER A 566 48.30 6.62 -18.73
CA SER A 566 47.15 6.43 -19.65
C SER A 566 45.95 5.80 -18.95
N THR A 567 46.18 4.80 -18.10
CA THR A 567 45.13 4.12 -17.34
C THR A 567 44.50 5.05 -16.30
N SER A 568 45.30 5.84 -15.59
CA SER A 568 44.83 6.87 -14.65
C SER A 568 43.97 7.92 -15.36
N GLU A 569 44.40 8.42 -16.52
CA GLU A 569 43.61 9.37 -17.32
C GLU A 569 42.26 8.78 -17.74
N ARG A 570 42.26 7.51 -18.19
CA ARG A 570 41.02 6.81 -18.55
C ARG A 570 40.10 6.61 -17.34
N LEU A 571 40.64 6.27 -16.17
CA LEU A 571 39.86 6.14 -14.94
C LEU A 571 39.24 7.48 -14.54
N THR A 572 40.01 8.56 -14.62
CA THR A 572 39.53 9.93 -14.36
C THR A 572 38.38 10.29 -15.29
N GLN A 573 38.55 10.12 -16.61
CA GLN A 573 37.50 10.40 -17.60
C GLN A 573 36.23 9.57 -17.36
N GLN A 574 36.38 8.29 -17.02
CA GLN A 574 35.24 7.41 -16.76
C GLN A 574 34.51 7.81 -15.46
N ALA A 575 35.26 8.15 -14.41
CA ALA A 575 34.71 8.63 -13.16
C ALA A 575 33.95 9.96 -13.35
N GLU A 576 34.56 10.95 -14.03
CA GLU A 576 33.92 12.22 -14.38
C GLU A 576 32.65 12.02 -15.21
N LYS A 577 32.64 11.06 -16.13
CA LYS A 577 31.45 10.71 -16.90
C LYS A 577 30.32 10.20 -16.00
N VAL A 578 30.62 9.34 -15.02
CA VAL A 578 29.61 8.88 -14.05
C VAL A 578 29.13 10.02 -13.16
N VAL A 579 30.03 10.89 -12.69
CA VAL A 579 29.65 12.12 -11.96
C VAL A 579 28.69 12.97 -12.80
N SER A 580 28.99 13.17 -14.08
CA SER A 580 28.13 13.94 -14.99
C SER A 580 26.76 13.29 -15.18
N VAL A 581 26.70 11.96 -15.28
CA VAL A 581 25.42 11.23 -15.40
C VAL A 581 24.58 11.39 -14.13
N ILE A 582 25.18 11.17 -12.95
CA ILE A 582 24.49 11.39 -11.65
C ILE A 582 24.05 12.85 -11.51
N ALA A 583 24.94 13.79 -11.83
CA ALA A 583 24.62 15.21 -11.77
C ALA A 583 23.48 15.58 -12.72
N SER A 584 23.44 15.03 -13.94
CA SER A 584 22.34 15.26 -14.90
C SER A 584 21.01 14.68 -14.43
N PHE A 585 21.05 13.54 -13.75
CA PHE A 585 19.88 12.94 -13.11
C PHE A 585 19.37 13.84 -11.99
N LEU A 586 20.25 14.30 -11.08
CA LEU A 586 19.92 15.17 -9.94
C LEU A 586 19.56 16.63 -10.33
N LYS A 587 20.12 17.18 -11.42
CA LYS A 587 19.93 18.59 -11.86
C LYS A 587 18.71 18.84 -12.72
N ARG A 588 17.84 17.86 -13.00
CA ARG A 588 16.67 18.06 -13.88
C ARG A 588 15.68 19.15 -13.42
N ASP A 589 15.90 19.70 -12.23
CA ASP A 589 15.12 20.75 -11.59
C ASP A 589 15.48 22.20 -11.96
N ALA A 590 16.71 22.50 -12.40
CA ALA A 590 17.10 23.91 -12.56
C ALA A 590 16.56 24.57 -13.86
N SER A 591 16.22 23.78 -14.88
CA SER A 591 15.81 24.27 -16.20
C SER A 591 14.29 24.26 -16.42
N SER A 592 13.52 23.44 -15.70
CA SER A 592 12.05 23.39 -15.84
C SER A 592 11.34 24.48 -15.02
N ALA A 593 11.90 24.90 -13.88
CA ALA A 593 11.33 25.95 -13.04
C ALA A 593 11.49 27.38 -13.60
N ARG A 594 12.42 27.60 -14.56
CA ARG A 594 12.65 28.92 -15.17
C ARG A 594 11.81 29.15 -16.43
N ALA A 595 11.37 28.10 -17.12
CA ALA A 595 10.55 28.19 -18.33
C ALA A 595 9.08 28.55 -18.06
N ASN A 596 8.55 28.25 -16.87
CA ASN A 596 7.14 28.48 -16.53
C ASN A 596 6.87 29.79 -15.76
N ARG A 597 7.92 30.60 -15.53
CA ARG A 597 7.80 31.92 -14.86
C ARG A 597 7.89 33.10 -15.83
N ALA A 598 8.04 32.84 -17.13
CA ALA A 598 8.14 33.86 -18.19
C ALA A 598 6.84 34.05 -19.00
N SER A 599 5.74 33.40 -18.63
CA SER A 599 4.45 33.47 -19.35
C SER A 599 3.29 34.05 -18.53
N VAL A 600 3.55 34.61 -17.35
CA VAL A 600 2.55 35.36 -16.57
C VAL A 600 3.15 36.70 -16.17
N ASP A 601 3.17 37.62 -17.13
CA ASP A 601 3.01 39.07 -16.94
C ASP A 601 3.13 39.75 -18.31
N GLU A 602 2.06 39.64 -19.11
CA GLU A 602 1.80 40.58 -20.21
C GLU A 602 0.40 41.16 -20.01
N VAL A 603 0.27 42.03 -19.00
CA VAL A 603 -0.76 43.08 -18.99
C VAL A 603 -0.05 44.38 -19.31
N ALA A 604 -0.39 44.94 -20.47
CA ALA A 604 0.14 46.17 -21.02
C ALA A 604 -0.01 47.38 -20.07
N PRO A 605 0.98 48.29 -20.00
CA PRO A 605 0.75 49.63 -19.51
C PRO A 605 0.50 50.61 -20.67
N VAL A 606 -0.62 51.32 -20.56
CA VAL A 606 -0.90 52.57 -21.30
C VAL A 606 0.07 53.65 -20.85
N ALA A 607 0.55 54.45 -21.81
CA ALA A 607 1.54 55.49 -21.62
C ALA A 607 1.00 56.77 -20.93
N THR A 608 1.85 57.29 -20.03
CA THR A 608 2.18 58.70 -19.71
C THR A 608 1.10 59.67 -19.20
N VAL A 609 1.34 60.25 -18.01
CA VAL A 609 1.54 61.71 -17.79
C VAL A 609 2.49 61.94 -16.60
N SER A 610 3.29 63.00 -16.71
CA SER A 610 4.38 63.48 -15.86
C SER A 610 4.01 63.95 -14.44
N GLY A 611 5.02 64.03 -13.56
CA GLY A 611 5.17 65.22 -12.71
C GLY A 611 5.68 65.03 -11.27
N SER A 612 6.95 65.39 -11.06
CA SER A 612 7.48 66.12 -9.89
C SER A 612 7.60 65.42 -8.52
N GLY A 613 8.82 65.46 -7.95
CA GLY A 613 8.97 65.60 -6.49
C GLY A 613 10.20 64.96 -5.84
N ALA A 614 11.31 65.70 -5.85
CA ALA A 614 12.55 65.58 -5.08
C ALA A 614 12.52 64.95 -3.67
N LYS A 615 13.60 64.23 -3.29
CA LYS A 615 14.62 64.60 -2.26
C LYS A 615 15.28 63.39 -1.59
N HIS A 616 16.61 63.52 -1.37
CA HIS A 616 17.45 63.05 -0.23
C HIS A 616 17.34 61.58 0.23
N SER A 617 18.35 60.85 0.67
CA SER A 617 19.80 60.98 0.95
C SER A 617 20.17 59.57 1.44
N ASP A 618 21.19 58.93 0.87
CA ASP A 618 22.51 58.80 1.51
C ASP A 618 22.49 58.13 2.91
N TRP A 619 22.95 56.88 2.98
CA TRP A 619 23.97 56.49 3.97
C TRP A 619 24.65 55.17 3.58
N ARG A 620 25.98 55.23 3.62
CA ARG A 620 26.96 54.16 3.47
C ARG A 620 27.21 53.50 4.83
N TYR A 621 27.61 52.22 4.85
CA TYR A 621 28.64 51.65 5.74
C TYR A 621 29.12 50.33 5.09
N ALA A 622 30.29 50.29 4.43
CA ALA A 622 31.63 49.94 4.96
C ALA A 622 31.63 48.53 5.62
N ARG A 623 32.16 47.48 4.98
CA ARG A 623 33.58 47.12 4.75
C ARG A 623 34.40 47.05 6.05
N LYS A 624 34.74 45.84 6.51
CA LYS A 624 36.12 45.33 6.66
C LYS A 624 36.20 44.02 7.48
N LEU A 625 36.96 43.06 6.92
CA LEU A 625 37.92 42.11 7.53
C LEU A 625 37.41 41.16 8.64
N VAL A 626 37.79 39.88 8.73
CA VAL A 626 39.15 39.30 8.85
C VAL A 626 39.06 37.79 8.53
N MET A 627 39.97 37.30 7.69
CA MET A 627 40.41 35.89 7.55
C MET A 627 41.50 35.62 8.62
N PRO A 628 41.81 34.38 9.03
CA PRO A 628 41.99 33.19 8.17
C PRO A 628 40.93 32.10 8.34
#